data_AF-A0A285SZJ6-F1
#
_entry.id   AF-A0A285SZJ6-F1
#
_cell.length_a   1.000
_cell.length_b   1.000
_cell.length_c   1.000
_cell.angle_alpha   90.00
_cell.angle_beta   90.00
_cell.angle_gamma   90.00
#
_symmetry.space_group_name_H-M   'P 1'
#
loop_
_entity.id
_entity.type
_entity.pdbx_description
1 polymer ?
#
loop_
_entity_poly.entity_id
_entity_poly.type
_entity_poly.pdbx_seq_one_letter_code
_entity_poly.pdbx_strand_id
1 'polypeptide(L)'
;MNLSPEMMSHALEHRDLPLDALAGRIGDELDTLARLSAEVQRALSMCHFAEHTDIEAIRGLQGIDRITQALEDLGRLMAAVSTEMPQDVKLHAVPILSRLRLHELAQNLDPDAQRVVIEEEDTGEIQWF
;
A
#
# COMPACT_ATOMS: atom_id res chain seq x y z
N MET A 1 -10.10 6.81 -27.78
CA MET A 1 -9.15 6.13 -28.68
C MET A 1 -8.52 5.01 -27.86
N ASN A 2 -8.92 3.75 -28.08
CA ASN A 2 -8.37 2.61 -27.33
C ASN A 2 -7.03 2.22 -27.94
N LEU A 3 -5.96 2.22 -27.13
CA LEU A 3 -4.63 1.78 -27.53
C LEU A 3 -4.59 0.25 -27.60
N SER A 4 -3.85 -0.27 -28.59
CA SER A 4 -3.62 -1.71 -28.79
C SER A 4 -2.83 -2.33 -27.61
N PRO A 5 -3.07 -3.60 -27.24
CA PRO A 5 -2.32 -4.32 -26.18
C PRO A 5 -0.80 -4.31 -26.40
N GLU A 6 -0.34 -4.35 -27.65
CA GLU A 6 1.09 -4.30 -28.00
C GLU A 6 1.69 -2.91 -27.76
N MET A 7 0.90 -1.85 -27.95
CA MET A 7 1.30 -0.47 -27.64
C MET A 7 1.32 -0.21 -26.13
N MET A 8 0.46 -0.87 -25.35
CA MET A 8 0.52 -0.84 -23.89
C MET A 8 1.78 -1.57 -23.36
N SER A 9 2.17 -2.68 -23.99
CA SER A 9 3.39 -3.42 -23.64
C SER A 9 4.65 -2.58 -23.88
N HIS A 10 4.74 -1.88 -25.01
CA HIS A 10 5.88 -0.98 -25.30
C HIS A 10 5.89 0.28 -24.44
N ALA A 11 4.71 0.80 -24.05
CA ALA A 11 4.60 1.94 -23.14
C ALA A 11 5.00 1.61 -21.69
N LEU A 12 5.10 0.32 -21.34
CA LEU A 12 5.64 -0.12 -20.06
C LEU A 12 7.17 -0.17 -20.09
N GLU A 13 7.80 -0.61 -21.19
CA GLU A 13 9.25 -0.85 -21.30
C GLU A 13 10.15 0.39 -21.09
N HIS A 14 9.62 1.61 -21.17
CA HIS A 14 10.39 2.87 -21.05
C HIS A 14 9.87 3.82 -19.96
N ARG A 15 9.19 3.30 -18.93
CA ARG A 15 8.70 4.17 -17.83
C ARG A 15 9.81 4.51 -16.85
N ASP A 16 10.10 5.79 -16.74
CA ASP A 16 11.04 6.35 -15.77
C ASP A 16 10.28 6.84 -14.52
N LEU A 17 10.66 6.31 -13.35
CA LEU A 17 10.18 6.70 -12.03
C LEU A 17 11.16 7.72 -11.42
N PRO A 18 10.73 8.95 -11.11
CA PRO A 18 11.49 9.80 -10.22
C PRO A 18 11.66 9.09 -8.87
N LEU A 19 12.90 8.94 -8.42
CA LEU A 19 13.23 8.15 -7.22
C LEU A 19 12.59 8.74 -5.95
N ASP A 20 12.59 10.07 -5.84
CA ASP A 20 11.93 10.83 -4.78
C ASP A 20 10.41 10.58 -4.76
N ALA A 21 9.76 10.62 -5.92
CA ALA A 21 8.33 10.38 -6.05
C ALA A 21 7.95 8.92 -5.73
N LEU A 22 8.79 7.96 -6.13
CA LEU A 22 8.62 6.56 -5.76
C LEU A 22 8.72 6.36 -4.24
N ALA A 23 9.71 6.97 -3.60
CA ALA A 23 9.86 6.91 -2.15
C ALA A 23 8.65 7.52 -1.42
N GLY A 24 8.15 8.65 -1.88
CA GLY A 24 6.94 9.28 -1.32
C GLY A 24 5.71 8.38 -1.48
N ARG A 25 5.51 7.78 -2.65
CA ARG A 25 4.41 6.83 -2.90
C ARG A 25 4.48 5.58 -2.04
N ILE A 26 5.68 5.04 -1.79
CA ILE A 26 5.87 3.94 -0.84
C ILE A 26 5.47 4.39 0.58
N GLY A 27 5.83 5.61 0.97
CA GLY A 27 5.41 6.20 2.24
C GLY A 27 3.89 6.27 2.41
N ASP A 28 3.19 6.79 1.40
CA ASP A 28 1.71 6.90 1.38
C ASP A 28 1.01 5.53 1.47
N GLU A 29 1.58 4.53 0.80
CA GLU A 29 1.06 3.17 0.81
C GLU A 29 1.26 2.50 2.18
N LEU A 30 2.43 2.70 2.81
CA LEU A 30 2.68 2.20 4.17
C LEU A 30 1.71 2.82 5.19
N ASP A 31 1.39 4.11 5.06
CA ASP A 31 0.38 4.78 5.88
C ASP A 31 -1.03 4.21 5.64
N THR A 32 -1.37 3.92 4.38
CA THR A 32 -2.63 3.25 4.03
C THR A 32 -2.73 1.85 4.62
N LEU A 33 -1.67 1.04 4.54
CA LEU A 33 -1.62 -0.28 5.17
C LEU A 33 -1.72 -0.21 6.69
N ALA A 34 -1.11 0.81 7.32
CA ALA A 34 -1.24 1.03 8.76
C ALA A 34 -2.69 1.31 9.15
N ARG A 35 -3.38 2.20 8.42
CA ARG A 35 -4.80 2.50 8.63
C ARG A 35 -5.69 1.26 8.47
N LEU A 36 -5.50 0.48 7.40
CA LEU A 36 -6.23 -0.78 7.19
C LEU A 36 -5.96 -1.79 8.32
N SER A 37 -4.72 -1.88 8.81
CA SER A 37 -4.37 -2.73 9.95
C SER A 37 -5.09 -2.31 11.24
N ALA A 38 -5.20 -1.01 11.50
CA ALA A 38 -5.95 -0.47 12.63
C ALA A 38 -7.47 -0.73 12.50
N GLU A 39 -8.02 -0.63 11.28
CA GLU A 39 -9.41 -0.97 10.99
C GLU A 39 -9.70 -2.46 11.22
N VAL A 40 -8.79 -3.36 10.81
CA VAL A 40 -8.90 -4.80 11.11
C VAL A 40 -8.89 -5.03 12.62
N GLN A 41 -7.98 -4.39 13.37
CA GLN A 41 -7.96 -4.50 14.83
C GLN A 41 -9.27 -4.01 15.46
N ARG A 42 -9.84 -2.91 14.96
CA ARG A 42 -11.13 -2.37 15.39
C ARG A 42 -12.27 -3.33 15.10
N ALA A 43 -12.37 -3.85 13.87
CA ALA A 43 -13.36 -4.83 13.47
C ALA A 43 -13.29 -6.08 14.35
N LEU A 44 -12.08 -6.60 14.58
CA LEU A 44 -11.86 -7.73 15.48
C LEU A 44 -12.30 -7.41 16.91
N SER A 45 -12.01 -6.24 17.45
CA SER A 45 -12.46 -5.84 18.80
C SER A 45 -13.98 -5.74 18.95
N MET A 46 -14.70 -5.49 17.85
CA MET A 46 -16.17 -5.44 17.84
C MET A 46 -16.81 -6.81 17.69
N CYS A 47 -16.08 -7.80 17.15
CA CYS A 47 -16.49 -9.19 17.23
C CYS A 47 -16.49 -9.58 18.71
N HIS A 48 -17.66 -9.93 19.26
CA HIS A 48 -17.74 -10.46 20.62
C HIS A 48 -16.90 -11.74 20.71
N PHE A 49 -15.65 -11.60 21.15
CA PHE A 49 -14.87 -12.74 21.62
C PHE A 49 -15.64 -13.35 22.79
N ALA A 50 -15.61 -14.68 22.89
CA ALA A 50 -16.27 -15.43 23.97
C ALA A 50 -15.93 -14.82 25.36
N GLU A 51 -16.73 -15.12 26.38
CA GLU A 51 -16.56 -14.60 27.77
C GLU A 51 -15.11 -14.58 28.28
N HIS A 52 -14.25 -15.44 27.74
CA HIS A 52 -12.80 -15.38 27.89
C HIS A 52 -12.12 -15.29 26.52
N THR A 53 -11.32 -14.24 26.30
CA THR A 53 -10.44 -14.14 25.13
C THR A 53 -9.21 -15.02 25.34
N ASP A 54 -8.96 -15.94 24.41
CA ASP A 54 -7.76 -16.81 24.43
C ASP A 54 -6.47 -15.95 24.43
N ILE A 55 -5.45 -16.41 25.17
CA ILE A 55 -4.11 -15.81 25.17
C ILE A 55 -3.55 -15.74 23.74
N GLU A 56 -3.84 -16.72 22.89
CA GLU A 56 -3.43 -16.68 21.48
C GLU A 56 -4.08 -15.53 20.72
N ALA A 57 -5.37 -15.27 20.96
CA ALA A 57 -6.08 -14.14 20.35
C ALA A 57 -5.53 -12.79 20.85
N ILE A 58 -5.23 -12.67 22.16
CA ILE A 58 -4.59 -11.47 22.72
C ILE A 58 -3.22 -11.22 22.07
N ARG A 59 -2.40 -12.26 21.91
CA ARG A 59 -1.10 -12.16 21.24
C ARG A 59 -1.24 -11.78 19.77
N GLY A 60 -2.24 -12.32 19.08
CA GLY A 60 -2.58 -11.96 17.71
C GLY A 60 -2.91 -10.47 17.57
N LEU A 61 -3.80 -9.95 18.43
CA LEU A 61 -4.16 -8.53 18.45
C LEU A 61 -2.96 -7.62 18.75
N GLN A 62 -2.11 -8.02 19.71
CA GLN A 62 -0.85 -7.30 19.97
C GLN A 62 0.13 -7.37 18.79
N GLY A 63 0.10 -8.44 18.00
CA GLY A 63 0.88 -8.55 16.77
C GLY A 63 0.42 -7.54 15.72
N ILE A 64 -0.89 -7.38 15.54
CA ILE A 64 -1.50 -6.41 14.60
C ILE A 64 -1.15 -4.97 15.01
N ASP A 65 -1.21 -4.64 16.30
CA ASP A 65 -0.82 -3.33 16.83
C ASP A 65 0.65 -3.00 16.48
N ARG A 66 1.56 -3.96 16.69
CA ARG A 66 2.98 -3.80 16.33
C ARG A 66 3.20 -3.65 14.83
N ILE A 67 2.44 -4.38 14.00
CA ILE A 67 2.49 -4.24 12.54
C ILE A 67 2.06 -2.82 12.15
N THR A 68 0.97 -2.33 12.72
CA THR A 68 0.46 -0.97 12.49
C THR A 68 1.55 0.08 12.80
N GLN A 69 2.16 0.01 13.98
CA GLN A 69 3.24 0.92 14.38
C GLN A 69 4.46 0.84 13.44
N ALA A 70 4.87 -0.37 13.05
CA ALA A 70 5.99 -0.56 12.13
C ALA A 70 5.71 0.04 10.74
N LEU A 71 4.48 -0.10 10.24
CA LEU A 71 4.06 0.48 8.96
C LEU A 71 4.06 2.00 9.02
N GLU A 72 3.53 2.60 10.09
CA GLU A 72 3.58 4.06 10.29
C GLU A 72 5.03 4.58 10.36
N ASP A 73 5.90 3.90 11.12
CA ASP A 73 7.32 4.27 11.24
C ASP A 73 8.03 4.21 9.89
N LEU A 74 7.80 3.16 9.11
CA LEU A 74 8.36 3.03 7.77
C LEU A 74 7.77 4.09 6.82
N GLY A 75 6.49 4.41 6.94
CA GLY A 75 5.85 5.48 6.17
C GLY A 75 6.50 6.84 6.43
N ARG A 76 6.68 7.20 7.72
CA ARG A 76 7.38 8.42 8.15
C ARG A 76 8.83 8.45 7.64
N LEU A 77 9.54 7.32 7.73
CA LEU A 77 10.90 7.21 7.22
C LEU A 77 10.96 7.44 5.71
N MET A 78 10.07 6.81 4.95
CA MET A 78 10.03 6.94 3.49
C MET A 78 9.67 8.36 3.04
N ALA A 79 8.79 9.05 3.77
CA ALA A 79 8.51 10.46 3.55
C ALA A 79 9.75 11.34 3.76
N ALA A 80 10.50 11.12 4.85
CA ALA A 80 11.75 11.84 5.11
C ALA A 80 12.85 11.51 4.07
N VAL A 81 12.93 10.26 3.63
CA VAL A 81 13.86 9.84 2.57
C VAL A 81 13.51 10.51 1.24
N SER A 82 12.23 10.59 0.89
CA SER A 82 11.75 11.26 -0.31
C SER A 82 12.20 12.73 -0.37
N THR A 83 12.17 13.45 0.76
CA THR A 83 12.59 14.86 0.81
C THR A 83 14.10 15.07 0.66
N GLU A 84 14.91 14.06 0.98
CA GLU A 84 16.37 14.10 0.87
C GLU A 84 16.89 13.52 -0.47
N MET A 85 15.99 12.97 -1.30
CA MET A 85 16.36 12.34 -2.56
C MET A 85 16.60 13.36 -3.69
N PRO A 86 17.58 13.09 -4.58
CA PRO A 86 17.83 13.92 -5.74
C PRO A 86 16.67 13.81 -6.76
N GLN A 87 16.18 14.97 -7.22
CA GLN A 87 15.03 15.09 -8.13
C GLN A 87 15.34 14.72 -9.59
N ASP A 88 16.62 14.58 -9.94
CA ASP A 88 17.08 14.26 -11.30
C ASP A 88 17.35 12.76 -11.51
N VAL A 89 17.20 11.94 -10.47
CA VAL A 89 17.40 10.49 -10.56
C VAL A 89 16.11 9.78 -10.98
N LYS A 90 16.18 9.15 -12.15
CA LYS A 90 15.12 8.33 -12.72
C LYS A 90 15.49 6.86 -12.68
N LEU A 91 14.53 6.03 -12.30
CA LEU A 91 14.63 4.57 -12.26
C LEU A 91 13.75 3.95 -13.34
N HIS A 92 14.17 2.84 -13.94
CA HIS A 92 13.29 2.09 -14.83
C HIS A 92 12.23 1.32 -14.04
N ALA A 93 10.95 1.62 -14.29
CA ALA A 93 9.83 1.14 -13.49
C ALA A 93 9.65 -0.38 -13.55
N VAL A 94 9.67 -0.94 -14.76
CA VAL A 94 9.35 -2.36 -15.02
C VAL A 94 10.17 -3.33 -14.18
N PRO A 95 11.52 -3.29 -14.16
CA PRO A 95 12.30 -4.25 -13.38
C PRO A 95 12.12 -4.11 -11.86
N ILE A 96 11.62 -2.97 -11.39
CA ILE A 96 11.39 -2.71 -9.96
C ILE A 96 9.99 -3.17 -9.57
N LEU A 97 8.96 -2.68 -10.26
CA LEU A 97 7.56 -2.96 -9.95
C LEU A 97 7.17 -4.41 -10.25
N SER A 98 7.80 -5.07 -11.24
CA SER A 98 7.59 -6.50 -11.52
C SER A 98 7.99 -7.45 -10.38
N ARG A 99 8.71 -6.96 -9.38
CA ARG A 99 9.07 -7.73 -8.17
C ARG A 99 7.94 -7.77 -7.15
N LEU A 100 6.94 -6.91 -7.29
CA LEU A 100 5.79 -6.86 -6.40
C LEU A 100 4.81 -7.98 -6.78
N ARG A 101 4.37 -8.73 -5.77
CA ARG A 101 3.40 -9.81 -5.94
C ARG A 101 1.96 -9.33 -5.83
N LEU A 102 1.74 -8.25 -5.10
CA LEU A 102 0.44 -7.62 -4.94
C LEU A 102 0.22 -6.68 -6.11
N HIS A 103 -0.80 -6.96 -6.92
CA HIS A 103 -1.07 -6.21 -8.14
C HIS A 103 -1.50 -4.77 -7.83
N GLU A 104 -2.36 -4.60 -6.82
CA GLU A 104 -2.82 -3.29 -6.35
C GLU A 104 -1.65 -2.43 -5.86
N LEU A 105 -0.72 -3.01 -5.09
CA LEU A 105 0.50 -2.33 -4.65
C LEU A 105 1.35 -1.86 -5.85
N ALA A 106 1.49 -2.70 -6.89
CA ALA A 106 2.23 -2.32 -8.09
C ALA A 106 1.54 -1.16 -8.83
N GLN A 107 0.21 -1.12 -8.87
CA GLN A 107 -0.56 -0.02 -9.45
C GLN A 107 -0.44 1.26 -8.61
N ASN A 108 -0.55 1.17 -7.28
CA ASN A 108 -0.46 2.32 -6.37
C ASN A 108 0.93 2.97 -6.37
N LEU A 109 1.96 2.23 -6.77
CA LEU A 109 3.32 2.74 -6.93
C LEU A 109 3.64 3.23 -8.35
N ASP A 110 2.77 2.98 -9.34
CA ASP A 110 2.94 3.44 -10.73
C ASP A 110 2.56 4.93 -10.87
N PRO A 111 3.49 5.85 -11.22
CA PRO A 111 3.27 7.29 -11.28
C PRO A 111 2.15 7.69 -12.24
N ASP A 112 1.93 6.90 -13.29
CA ASP A 112 0.93 7.15 -14.31
C ASP A 112 -0.43 6.55 -13.94
N ALA A 113 -0.50 5.70 -12.91
CA ALA A 113 -1.76 5.23 -12.39
C ALA A 113 -2.47 6.37 -11.66
N GLN A 114 -3.72 6.63 -12.07
CA GLN A 114 -4.62 7.45 -11.27
C GLN A 114 -4.81 6.73 -9.94
N ARG A 115 -4.46 7.42 -8.84
CA ARG A 115 -4.67 6.91 -7.49
C ARG A 115 -6.17 6.68 -7.33
N VAL A 116 -6.58 5.42 -7.22
CA VAL A 116 -7.96 5.08 -6.89
C VAL A 116 -8.13 5.48 -5.44
N VAL A 117 -8.69 6.66 -5.22
CA VAL A 117 -9.18 7.03 -3.89
C VAL A 117 -10.36 6.11 -3.66
N ILE A 118 -10.17 5.10 -2.80
CA ILE A 118 -11.28 4.30 -2.30
C ILE A 118 -12.10 5.28 -1.46
N GLU A 119 -13.19 5.80 -2.02
CA GLU A 119 -14.25 6.41 -1.22
C GLU A 119 -14.75 5.32 -0.27
N GLU A 120 -14.84 5.61 1.03
CA GLU A 120 -15.42 4.70 2.02
C GLU A 120 -16.80 4.26 1.50
N GLU A 121 -16.91 3.03 0.99
CA GLU A 121 -18.20 2.46 0.66
C GLU A 121 -18.95 2.25 1.98
N ASP A 122 -19.92 3.13 2.23
CA ASP A 122 -20.87 3.11 3.36
C ASP A 122 -21.77 1.84 3.36
N THR A 123 -21.64 1.01 2.33
CA THR A 123 -22.29 -0.28 2.17
C THR A 123 -21.43 -1.37 2.78
N GLY A 124 -21.73 -1.74 4.04
CA GLY A 124 -21.13 -2.87 4.77
C GLY A 124 -21.36 -4.27 4.15
N GLU A 125 -21.43 -4.38 2.82
CA GLU A 125 -21.43 -5.64 2.09
C GLU A 125 -19.98 -6.06 1.84
N ILE A 126 -19.54 -7.08 2.58
CA ILE A 126 -18.23 -7.70 2.37
C ILE A 126 -18.25 -8.44 1.03
N GLN A 127 -17.54 -7.93 0.03
CA GLN A 127 -17.20 -8.69 -1.18
C GLN A 127 -15.93 -9.50 -0.94
N TRP A 128 -16.05 -10.83 -1.02
CA TRP A 128 -14.91 -11.74 -0.96
C TRP A 128 -14.33 -11.94 -2.37
N PHE A 129 -13.03 -11.69 -2.54
CA PHE A 129 -12.25 -11.99 -3.75
C PHE A 129 -11.36 -13.22 -3.57
#